data_AF-A0A962RZF1-F1
#
_entry.id   AF-A0A962RZF1-F1
#
_cell.length_a   1.000
_cell.length_b   1.000
_cell.length_c   1.000
_cell.angle_alpha   90.00
_cell.angle_beta   90.00
_cell.angle_gamma   90.00
#
_symmetry.space_group_name_H-M   'P 1'
#
loop_
_entity.id
_entity.type
_entity.pdbx_description
1 polymer ?
#
loop_
_entity_poly.entity_id
_entity_poly.type
_entity_poly.pdbx_seq_one_letter_code
_entity_poly.pdbx_strand_id
1 'polypeptide(L)' 'GYGEGVSMIGQFVTQAVAVGVTLVWTGVISWILFKVVGAITGLRVSEEIERHGLDEMLHGETAYHG' A
#
# COMPACT_ATOMS: atom_id res chain seq x y z
N GLY A 1 -1.67 -24.90 24.22
CA GLY A 1 -0.73 -24.72 25.34
C GLY A 1 0.65 -24.44 24.77
N TYR A 2 1.49 -23.68 25.47
CA TYR A 2 2.80 -23.31 24.95
C TYR A 2 3.75 -24.53 24.97
N GLY A 3 4.63 -24.64 23.98
CA GLY A 3 5.64 -25.70 23.92
C GLY A 3 6.63 -25.58 25.08
N GLU A 4 7.31 -26.68 25.44
CA GLU A 4 8.28 -26.67 26.55
C GLU A 4 9.33 -25.57 26.36
N GLY A 5 9.60 -24.82 27.44
CA GLY A 5 10.54 -23.70 27.45
C GLY A 5 9.99 -22.38 26.89
N VAL A 6 8.75 -22.34 26.39
CA VAL A 6 8.18 -21.13 25.78
C VAL A 6 7.24 -20.40 26.76
N SER A 7 7.59 -19.17 27.10
CA SER A 7 6.77 -18.30 27.95
C SER A 7 5.81 -17.41 27.15
N MET A 8 4.74 -16.93 27.81
CA MET A 8 3.76 -16.00 27.20
C MET A 8 4.43 -14.74 26.64
N ILE A 9 5.33 -14.17 27.43
CA ILE A 9 6.09 -12.97 27.06
C ILE A 9 7.03 -13.29 25.89
N GLY A 10 7.67 -14.45 25.88
CA GLY A 10 8.53 -14.89 24.78
C GLY A 10 7.77 -15.02 23.45
N GLN A 11 6.57 -15.59 23.46
CA GLN A 11 5.73 -15.65 22.26
C GLN A 11 5.27 -14.28 21.80
N PHE A 12 4.83 -13.42 22.72
CA PHE A 12 4.39 -12.07 22.39
C PHE A 12 5.49 -11.26 21.69
N VAL A 13 6.72 -11.29 22.22
CA VAL A 13 7.86 -10.60 21.61
C VAL A 13 8.18 -11.18 20.22
N THR A 14 8.15 -12.51 20.08
CA THR A 14 8.40 -13.16 18.78
C THR A 14 7.39 -12.72 17.72
N GLN A 15 6.11 -12.65 18.08
CA GLN A 15 5.06 -12.20 17.17
C GLN A 15 5.18 -10.71 16.85
N ALA A 16 5.53 -9.88 17.83
CA ALA A 16 5.76 -8.45 17.60
C ALA A 16 6.91 -8.21 16.61
N VAL A 17 8.01 -8.98 16.73
CA VAL A 17 9.12 -8.93 15.77
C VAL A 17 8.68 -9.40 14.39
N ALA A 18 7.91 -10.50 14.32
CA ALA A 18 7.40 -10.99 13.04
C ALA A 18 6.54 -9.94 12.31
N VAL A 19 5.63 -9.27 13.03
CA VAL A 19 4.82 -8.16 12.48
C VAL A 19 5.71 -6.97 12.07
N GLY A 20 6.70 -6.61 12.88
CA GLY A 20 7.64 -5.55 12.54
C GLY A 20 8.39 -5.84 11.22
N VAL A 21 8.87 -7.07 11.06
CA VAL A 21 9.57 -7.52 9.85
C VAL A 21 8.64 -7.47 8.64
N THR A 22 7.39 -7.92 8.75
CA THR A 22 6.44 -7.88 7.61
C THR A 22 6.08 -6.46 7.21
N LEU A 23 5.92 -5.53 8.16
CA LEU A 23 5.67 -4.11 7.87
C LEU A 23 6.86 -3.48 7.16
N VAL A 24 8.09 -3.74 7.63
CA VAL A 24 9.30 -3.21 6.99
C VAL A 24 9.45 -3.78 5.58
N TRP A 25 9.27 -5.10 5.41
CA TRP A 25 9.38 -5.76 4.11
C TRP A 25 8.37 -5.21 3.11
N THR A 26 7.08 -5.21 3.48
CA THR A 26 6.01 -4.72 2.58
C THR A 26 6.14 -3.22 2.32
N GLY A 27 6.49 -2.42 3.33
CA GLY A 27 6.69 -0.98 3.20
C GLY A 27 7.85 -0.61 2.28
N VAL A 28 9.04 -1.21 2.50
CA VAL A 28 10.23 -0.91 1.70
C VAL A 28 10.05 -1.36 0.26
N ILE A 29 9.53 -2.58 0.04
CA ILE A 29 9.31 -3.09 -1.32
C ILE A 29 8.27 -2.24 -2.04
N SER A 30 7.14 -1.93 -1.40
CA SER A 30 6.11 -1.08 -2.03
C SER A 30 6.67 0.29 -2.37
N TRP A 31 7.48 0.88 -1.49
CA TRP A 31 8.14 2.16 -1.75
C TRP A 31 9.08 2.10 -2.97
N ILE A 32 9.91 1.07 -3.09
CA ILE A 32 10.77 0.86 -4.25
C ILE A 32 9.93 0.69 -5.52
N LEU A 33 8.89 -0.14 -5.48
CA LEU A 33 8.01 -0.38 -6.63
C LEU A 33 7.31 0.89 -7.08
N PHE A 34 6.75 1.68 -6.16
CA PHE A 34 6.14 2.96 -6.51
C PHE A 34 7.16 3.93 -7.10
N LYS A 35 8.40 3.97 -6.60
CA LYS A 35 9.45 4.80 -7.20
C LYS A 35 9.78 4.39 -8.64
N VAL A 36 9.91 3.08 -8.89
CA VAL A 36 10.21 2.55 -10.23
C VAL A 36 9.05 2.78 -11.20
N VAL A 37 7.84 2.39 -10.82
CA VAL A 37 6.64 2.56 -11.65
C VAL A 37 6.38 4.05 -11.91
N GLY A 38 6.49 4.89 -10.88
CA GLY A 38 6.34 6.33 -11.01
C GLY A 38 7.35 6.98 -11.97
N ALA A 39 8.58 6.44 -12.05
CA ALA A 39 9.59 6.93 -13.00
C ALA A 39 9.28 6.51 -14.45
N ILE A 40 8.55 5.42 -14.67
CA ILE A 40 8.25 4.88 -16.01
C ILE A 40 6.93 5.45 -16.56
N THR A 41 5.85 5.43 -15.76
CA THR A 41 4.49 5.74 -16.25
C THR A 41 3.95 7.06 -15.75
N GLY A 42 4.45 7.57 -14.62
CA GLY A 42 3.74 8.55 -13.80
C GLY A 42 2.62 7.87 -12.99
N LEU A 43 2.60 8.06 -11.66
CA LEU A 43 1.65 7.42 -10.74
C LEU A 43 0.38 8.24 -10.48
N ARG A 44 0.43 9.55 -10.68
CA ARG A 44 -0.68 10.47 -10.40
C ARG A 44 -1.00 11.25 -11.68
N VAL A 45 -2.29 11.38 -11.97
CA VAL A 45 -2.78 12.26 -13.04
C VAL A 45 -2.45 13.71 -12.72
N SER A 46 -2.38 14.56 -13.75
CA SER A 46 -2.20 16.01 -13.55
C SER A 46 -3.35 16.59 -12.73
N GLU A 47 -3.08 17.62 -11.91
CA GLU A 47 -4.09 18.26 -11.06
C GLU A 47 -5.32 18.79 -11.82
N GLU A 48 -5.16 19.13 -13.09
CA GLU A 48 -6.27 19.54 -13.95
C GLU A 48 -7.27 18.40 -14.16
N ILE A 49 -6.80 17.20 -14.53
CA ILE A 49 -7.62 15.99 -14.67
C ILE A 49 -8.26 15.60 -13.33
N GLU A 50 -7.52 15.74 -12.22
CA GLU A 50 -8.06 15.46 -10.87
C GLU A 50 -9.22 16.40 -10.49
N ARG A 51 -9.22 17.65 -10.98
CA ARG A 51 -10.30 18.64 -10.75
C ARG A 51 -11.49 18.50 -11.69
N HIS A 52 -11.25 18.12 -12.95
CA HIS A 52 -12.31 17.94 -13.95
C HIS A 52 -13.05 16.61 -13.81
N GLY A 53 -12.47 15.65 -13.06
CA GLY A 53 -13.08 14.34 -12.80
C GLY A 53 -12.44 13.25 -13.65
N LEU A 54 -11.97 12.18 -12.99
CA LEU A 54 -11.33 11.06 -13.67
C LEU A 54 -12.27 10.35 -14.65
N ASP A 55 -13.56 10.27 -14.33
CA ASP A 55 -14.53 9.53 -15.15
C ASP A 55 -14.75 10.22 -16.51
N GLU A 56 -14.87 11.55 -16.53
CA GLU A 56 -15.07 12.34 -17.75
C GLU A 56 -13.82 12.34 -18.65
N MET A 57 -12.63 12.45 -18.05
CA MET A 57 -11.38 12.64 -18.81
C MET A 57 -10.64 11.34 -19.17
N LEU A 58 -10.74 10.26 -18.37
CA LEU A 58 -10.03 8.99 -18.63
C LEU A 58 -10.93 7.91 -19.23
N HIS A 59 -12.22 7.92 -18.94
CA HIS A 59 -13.17 6.90 -19.41
C HIS A 59 -14.23 7.46 -20.37
N GLY A 60 -14.33 8.78 -20.54
CA GLY A 60 -15.29 9.41 -21.45
C GLY A 60 -16.75 9.21 -21.02
N GLU A 61 -16.98 8.87 -19.75
CA GLU A 61 -18.31 8.62 -19.18
C GLU A 61 -18.59 9.64 -18.08
N THR A 62 -19.66 10.42 -18.24
CA THR A 62 -20.21 11.25 -17.17
C THR A 62 -20.99 10.34 -16.22
N ALA A 63 -20.53 10.21 -14.97
CA ALA A 63 -21.18 9.37 -13.95
C ALA A 63 -22.65 9.79 -13.64
N TYR A 64 -23.06 10.99 -14.07
CA TYR A 64 -24.41 11.50 -13.93
C TYR A 64 -24.91 12.10 -15.25
N HIS A 65 -25.82 11.38 -15.91
CA HIS A 65 -26.80 11.99 -16.81
C HIS A 65 -27.95 12.51 -15.94
N GLY A 66 -27.95 13.82 -15.68
CA GLY A 66 -29.13 14.54 -15.19
C GLY A 66 -30.04 14.90 -16.35
#